data_AF-A0A1G7I5G3-F1
#
_entry.id   AF-A0A1G7I5G3-F1
#
_cell.length_a   1.000
_cell.length_b   1.000
_cell.length_c   1.000
_cell.angle_alpha   90.00
_cell.angle_beta   90.00
_cell.angle_gamma   90.00
#
_symmetry.space_group_name_H-M   'P 1'
#
loop_
_entity.id
_entity.type
_entity.pdbx_description
1 polymer ?
#
loop_
_entity_poly.entity_id
_entity_poly.type
_entity_poly.pdbx_seq_one_letter_code
_entity_poly.pdbx_strand_id
1 'polypeptide(L)'
;MGSAQFWEEAAEDAGRFEPDRDWIPPVIVEVVKKLASDDTIPLLESDCDLMLSIVLAVKANAPGISMSDDPMTSAINNSRGMAVEALLQFVLRRCRDADKVEKTHLDVWLALKGELDAEVACCGDGGCLESSTLLASYLAQLIYVDSDWVSENIQRIFSEAHSDNFVCAIAGLSFANANGRLYEILREANVPRRALRSEHIKGSARERLLERIALAYGWGLVEVHSPELAEMFSSDRIDDLIEVASTISRWSSEKISDEQVSRVTDFARSVVAFGLEDATARKKLLRVAARFISFLPSLSDDDMSWLLPIASYAHSSYGSDEFLESLDRLGGKNALNVQRIVEAFLENYEFSDDFRGRLQSIVRKIDQGGRHLEALLIVEQIVKRGGGAQWVALYKELVEEGHRTNLGNE
;
A
#
# COMPACT_ATOMS: atom_id res chain seq x y z
N MET A 1 18.02 33.42 19.60
CA MET A 1 18.01 32.89 18.22
C MET A 1 18.18 33.97 17.15
N GLY A 2 17.72 35.22 17.36
CA GLY A 2 17.91 36.30 16.38
C GLY A 2 19.29 36.97 16.35
N SER A 3 20.22 36.59 17.24
CA SER A 3 21.62 37.05 17.23
C SER A 3 22.54 35.94 16.74
N ALA A 4 23.52 36.28 15.90
CA ALA A 4 24.58 35.34 15.46
C ALA A 4 25.32 34.73 16.66
N GLN A 5 25.53 35.52 17.71
CA GLN A 5 26.14 35.08 18.97
C GLN A 5 25.45 33.86 19.58
N PHE A 6 24.12 33.76 19.50
CA PHE A 6 23.42 32.58 20.01
C PHE A 6 23.90 31.32 19.29
N TRP A 7 24.10 31.35 17.98
CA TRP A 7 24.46 30.16 17.19
C TRP A 7 25.97 29.88 17.17
N GLU A 8 26.80 30.89 17.42
CA GLU A 8 28.27 30.78 17.41
C GLU A 8 28.87 30.39 18.76
N GLU A 9 28.13 30.57 19.86
CA GLU A 9 28.59 30.20 21.20
C GLU A 9 28.83 28.68 21.30
N ALA A 10 29.88 28.26 22.01
CA ALA A 10 30.09 26.84 22.26
C ALA A 10 29.10 26.37 23.33
N ALA A 11 28.41 25.27 23.10
CA ALA A 11 27.62 24.64 24.16
C ALA A 11 28.59 24.17 25.27
N GLU A 12 28.36 24.62 26.50
CA GLU A 12 29.12 24.14 27.65
C GLU A 12 28.76 22.65 27.88
N ASP A 13 29.75 21.76 27.82
CA ASP A 13 29.56 20.33 28.12
C ASP A 13 29.39 20.16 29.63
N ALA A 14 28.17 20.38 30.09
CA ALA A 14 27.77 20.26 31.49
C ALA A 14 27.33 18.82 31.86
N GLY A 15 27.57 17.85 30.97
CA GLY A 15 27.25 16.43 31.16
C GLY A 15 25.92 15.99 30.53
N ARG A 16 25.70 14.67 30.45
CA ARG A 16 24.65 13.99 29.64
C ARG A 16 23.18 14.36 29.94
N PHE A 17 22.88 15.18 30.95
CA PHE A 17 21.51 15.50 31.36
C PHE A 17 21.34 16.97 31.80
N GLU A 18 22.32 17.82 31.58
CA GLU A 18 22.17 19.25 31.83
C GLU A 18 21.75 19.93 30.52
N PRO A 19 20.62 20.66 30.50
CA PRO A 19 20.19 21.35 29.31
C PRO A 19 21.26 22.35 28.87
N ASP A 20 21.71 22.21 27.63
CA ASP A 20 22.57 23.18 26.97
C ASP A 20 21.78 23.98 25.93
N ARG A 21 22.48 24.89 25.25
CA ARG A 21 21.89 25.73 24.20
C ARG A 21 21.27 24.91 23.06
N ASP A 22 21.87 23.77 22.69
CA ASP A 22 21.47 22.96 21.54
C ASP A 22 20.16 22.20 21.80
N TRP A 23 19.69 22.15 23.05
CA TRP A 23 18.36 21.63 23.40
C TRP A 23 17.24 22.63 23.07
N ILE A 24 17.54 23.93 22.92
CA ILE A 24 16.53 24.96 22.74
C ILE A 24 15.89 24.90 21.33
N PRO A 25 16.64 24.81 20.21
CA PRO A 25 16.07 24.74 18.88
C PRO A 25 15.01 23.64 18.68
N PRO A 26 15.26 22.36 19.02
CA PRO A 26 14.25 21.32 18.81
C PRO A 26 13.01 21.52 19.70
N VAL A 27 13.19 21.98 20.95
CA VAL A 27 12.06 22.23 21.87
C VAL A 27 11.17 23.36 21.37
N ILE A 28 11.74 24.50 20.95
CA ILE A 28 10.92 25.63 20.53
C ILE A 28 10.19 25.34 19.22
N VAL A 29 10.84 24.60 18.31
CA VAL A 29 10.23 24.22 17.03
C VAL A 29 9.11 23.21 17.24
N GLU A 30 9.24 22.30 18.20
CA GLU A 30 8.15 21.39 18.59
C GLU A 30 6.93 22.17 19.10
N VAL A 31 7.15 23.24 19.87
CA VAL A 31 6.07 24.14 20.29
C VAL A 31 5.41 24.79 19.07
N VAL A 32 6.18 25.34 18.14
CA VAL A 32 5.65 25.94 16.90
C VAL A 32 4.85 24.91 16.09
N LYS A 33 5.39 23.70 15.91
CA LYS A 33 4.71 22.60 15.21
C LYS A 33 3.39 22.23 15.88
N LYS A 34 3.38 22.14 17.21
CA LYS A 34 2.16 21.80 17.97
C LYS A 34 1.09 22.88 17.84
N LEU A 35 1.48 24.15 17.90
CA LEU A 35 0.58 25.28 17.69
C LEU A 35 0.03 25.32 16.25
N ALA A 36 0.87 25.08 15.24
CA ALA A 36 0.47 25.08 13.84
C ALA A 36 -0.48 23.91 13.49
N SER A 37 -0.24 22.73 14.06
CA SER A 37 -1.03 21.52 13.75
C SER A 37 -2.40 21.46 14.42
N ASP A 38 -2.67 22.28 15.45
CA ASP A 38 -3.92 22.24 16.21
C ASP A 38 -4.83 23.43 15.88
N ASP A 39 -5.77 23.19 14.96
CA ASP A 39 -6.80 24.15 14.51
C ASP A 39 -7.70 24.71 15.64
N THR A 40 -7.68 24.12 16.84
CA THR A 40 -8.47 24.60 17.98
C THR A 40 -7.78 25.71 18.77
N ILE A 41 -6.47 25.88 18.59
CA ILE A 41 -5.70 26.93 19.25
C ILE A 41 -5.80 28.21 18.42
N PRO A 42 -6.36 29.32 18.97
CA PRO A 42 -6.38 30.59 18.27
C PRO A 42 -4.98 31.19 18.20
N LEU A 43 -4.59 31.68 17.02
CA LEU A 43 -3.31 32.35 16.79
C LEU A 43 -3.55 33.80 16.38
N LEU A 44 -2.89 34.74 17.04
CA LEU A 44 -2.84 36.14 16.62
C LEU A 44 -1.81 36.30 15.50
N GLU A 45 -1.92 37.37 14.71
CA GLU A 45 -0.94 37.63 13.64
C GLU A 45 0.49 37.79 14.19
N SER A 46 0.64 38.41 15.37
CA SER A 46 1.93 38.51 16.06
C SER A 46 2.51 37.15 16.47
N ASP A 47 1.65 36.17 16.77
CA ASP A 47 2.08 34.82 17.10
C ASP A 47 2.59 34.14 15.82
N CYS A 48 1.89 34.32 14.70
CA CYS A 48 2.29 33.81 13.40
C CYS A 48 3.64 34.36 12.94
N ASP A 49 3.85 35.67 13.06
CA ASP A 49 5.13 36.32 12.73
C ASP A 49 6.28 35.76 13.59
N LEU A 50 6.05 35.61 14.90
CA LEU A 50 7.04 35.05 15.81
C LEU A 50 7.35 33.59 15.48
N MET A 51 6.32 32.76 15.26
CA MET A 51 6.45 31.35 14.88
C MET A 51 7.28 31.19 13.60
N LEU A 52 6.96 31.97 12.56
CA LEU A 52 7.71 31.95 11.31
C LEU A 52 9.17 32.37 11.54
N SER A 53 9.41 33.46 12.28
CA SER A 53 10.77 33.92 12.57
C SER A 53 11.62 32.88 13.30
N ILE A 54 11.03 32.14 14.25
CA ILE A 54 11.70 31.04 14.97
C ILE A 54 12.07 29.93 14.01
N VAL A 55 11.10 29.48 13.20
CA VAL A 55 11.30 28.40 12.23
C VAL A 55 12.41 28.75 11.24
N LEU A 56 12.38 29.95 10.67
CA LEU A 56 13.40 30.40 9.72
C LEU A 56 14.78 30.52 10.38
N ALA A 57 14.85 31.01 11.62
CA ALA A 57 16.11 31.09 12.36
C ALA A 57 16.72 29.71 12.62
N VAL A 58 15.92 28.73 13.03
CA VAL A 58 16.41 27.36 13.26
C VAL A 58 16.81 26.70 11.94
N LYS A 59 15.98 26.83 10.90
CA LYS A 59 16.23 26.29 9.56
C LYS A 59 17.57 26.77 8.98
N ALA A 60 17.90 28.05 9.18
CA ALA A 60 19.11 28.67 8.64
C ALA A 60 20.40 28.29 9.38
N ASN A 61 20.33 27.86 10.65
CA ASN A 61 21.51 27.70 11.49
C ASN A 61 21.71 26.27 12.03
N ALA A 62 20.64 25.48 12.16
CA ALA A 62 20.75 24.11 12.64
C ALA A 62 21.35 23.20 11.55
N PRO A 63 22.20 22.22 11.93
CA PRO A 63 22.76 21.28 10.98
C PRO A 63 21.67 20.37 10.39
N GLY A 64 21.75 20.13 9.08
CA GLY A 64 20.91 19.13 8.40
C GLY A 64 21.31 17.70 8.74
N ILE A 65 20.65 16.73 8.11
CA ILE A 65 20.95 15.31 8.31
C ILE A 65 21.99 14.81 7.30
N SER A 66 22.65 13.70 7.65
CA SER A 66 23.40 12.87 6.70
C SER A 66 22.55 11.67 6.28
N MET A 67 22.94 11.01 5.19
CA MET A 67 22.26 9.78 4.76
C MET A 67 22.26 8.72 5.86
N SER A 68 21.10 8.10 6.03
CA SER A 68 20.85 7.03 7.00
C SER A 68 19.94 5.96 6.39
N ASP A 69 19.86 4.80 7.06
CA ASP A 69 18.96 3.72 6.66
C ASP A 69 17.47 4.06 6.90
N ASP A 70 17.18 5.06 7.74
CA ASP A 70 15.83 5.58 8.01
C ASP A 70 15.81 7.11 7.91
N PRO A 71 15.76 7.65 6.67
CA PRO A 71 15.76 9.10 6.45
C PRO A 71 14.61 9.82 7.14
N MET A 72 13.44 9.18 7.25
CA MET A 72 12.27 9.78 7.89
C MET A 72 12.52 9.99 9.37
N THR A 73 12.97 8.95 10.09
CA THR A 73 13.29 9.07 11.51
C THR A 73 14.44 10.06 11.74
N SER A 74 15.44 10.12 10.86
CA SER A 74 16.50 11.13 10.94
C SER A 74 15.97 12.56 10.74
N ALA A 75 15.09 12.77 9.77
CA ALA A 75 14.54 14.10 9.46
C ALA A 75 13.67 14.63 10.61
N ILE A 76 12.75 13.84 11.16
CA ILE A 76 11.83 14.32 12.22
C ILE A 76 12.50 14.50 13.59
N ASN A 77 13.66 13.89 13.82
CA ASN A 77 14.40 13.98 15.08
C ASN A 77 15.61 14.94 15.02
N ASN A 78 15.78 15.65 13.91
CA ASN A 78 16.83 16.65 13.74
C ASN A 78 16.24 18.06 13.82
N SER A 79 16.91 19.00 14.50
CA SER A 79 16.39 20.36 14.72
C SER A 79 16.05 21.11 13.42
N ARG A 80 16.86 20.97 12.36
CA ARG A 80 16.56 21.58 11.05
C ARG A 80 15.37 20.90 10.39
N GLY A 81 15.30 19.57 10.42
CA GLY A 81 14.17 18.83 9.87
C GLY A 81 12.86 19.12 10.60
N MET A 82 12.88 19.19 11.94
CA MET A 82 11.75 19.66 12.74
C MET A 82 11.31 21.05 12.31
N ALA A 83 12.24 21.95 11.98
CA ALA A 83 11.90 23.30 11.53
C ALA A 83 11.23 23.29 10.15
N VAL A 84 11.68 22.44 9.23
CA VAL A 84 11.01 22.21 7.94
C VAL A 84 9.61 21.66 8.13
N GLU A 85 9.43 20.67 9.02
CA GLU A 85 8.12 20.12 9.33
C GLU A 85 7.19 21.19 9.94
N ALA A 86 7.71 22.01 10.86
CA ALA A 86 6.97 23.12 11.45
C ALA A 86 6.59 24.16 10.39
N LEU A 87 7.47 24.46 9.42
CA LEU A 87 7.15 25.34 8.29
C LEU A 87 6.00 24.78 7.45
N LEU A 88 6.05 23.49 7.10
CA LEU A 88 4.99 22.83 6.33
C LEU A 88 3.64 22.88 7.04
N GLN A 89 3.63 22.55 8.34
CA GLN A 89 2.42 22.65 9.17
C GLN A 89 1.93 24.10 9.27
N PHE A 90 2.83 25.06 9.42
CA PHE A 90 2.51 26.48 9.48
C PHE A 90 1.86 26.97 8.18
N VAL A 91 2.44 26.67 7.02
CA VAL A 91 1.87 26.99 5.69
C VAL A 91 0.46 26.42 5.58
N LEU A 92 0.30 25.13 5.89
CA LEU A 92 -1.00 24.46 5.82
C LEU A 92 -2.03 25.10 6.76
N ARG A 93 -1.62 25.48 7.96
CA ARG A 93 -2.51 26.15 8.92
C ARG A 93 -2.95 27.52 8.43
N ARG A 94 -2.00 28.33 7.95
CA ARG A 94 -2.28 29.67 7.42
C ARG A 94 -3.23 29.60 6.23
N CYS A 95 -3.05 28.63 5.34
CA CYS A 95 -3.98 28.41 4.23
C CYS A 95 -5.38 28.01 4.71
N ARG A 96 -5.50 27.05 5.63
CA ARG A 96 -6.80 26.64 6.18
C ARG A 96 -7.54 27.78 6.88
N ASP A 97 -6.83 28.61 7.63
CA ASP A 97 -7.44 29.74 8.33
C ASP A 97 -7.90 30.84 7.36
N ALA A 98 -7.11 31.12 6.31
CA ALA A 98 -7.52 32.01 5.23
C ALA A 98 -8.77 31.48 4.51
N ASP A 99 -8.82 30.19 4.18
CA ASP A 99 -10.01 29.58 3.55
C ASP A 99 -11.27 29.68 4.43
N LYS A 100 -11.13 29.58 5.76
CA LYS A 100 -12.27 29.74 6.68
C LYS A 100 -12.86 31.16 6.66
N VAL A 101 -12.04 32.18 6.43
CA VAL A 101 -12.43 33.60 6.52
C VAL A 101 -12.75 34.18 5.14
N GLU A 102 -11.86 33.95 4.17
CA GLU A 102 -11.85 34.58 2.85
C GLU A 102 -12.29 33.65 1.72
N LYS A 103 -12.48 32.35 2.01
CA LYS A 103 -12.79 31.28 1.04
C LYS A 103 -11.71 31.08 -0.04
N THR A 104 -10.52 31.60 0.22
CA THR A 104 -9.32 31.40 -0.58
C THR A 104 -8.09 31.58 0.31
N HIS A 105 -7.01 30.91 -0.05
CA HIS A 105 -5.72 31.01 0.62
C HIS A 105 -4.60 31.57 -0.28
N LEU A 106 -4.93 32.05 -1.49
CA LEU A 106 -3.93 32.39 -2.50
C LEU A 106 -2.93 33.45 -2.02
N ASP A 107 -3.40 34.54 -1.42
CA ASP A 107 -2.53 35.63 -0.98
C ASP A 107 -1.57 35.18 0.14
N VAL A 108 -2.09 34.37 1.07
CA VAL A 108 -1.30 33.78 2.15
C VAL A 108 -0.27 32.79 1.61
N TRP A 109 -0.66 31.95 0.65
CA TRP A 109 0.25 31.04 -0.02
C TRP A 109 1.37 31.80 -0.73
N LEU A 110 1.04 32.82 -1.54
CA LEU A 110 2.03 33.62 -2.26
C LEU A 110 3.03 34.31 -1.34
N ALA A 111 2.60 34.74 -0.15
CA ALA A 111 3.48 35.34 0.85
C ALA A 111 4.48 34.35 1.45
N LEU A 112 4.11 33.06 1.57
CA LEU A 112 4.94 32.02 2.18
C LEU A 112 5.69 31.15 1.16
N LYS A 113 5.28 31.20 -0.12
CA LYS A 113 5.80 30.38 -1.21
C LYS A 113 7.32 30.44 -1.33
N GLY A 114 7.91 31.63 -1.16
CA GLY A 114 9.36 31.82 -1.22
C GLY A 114 10.14 30.96 -0.22
N GLU A 115 9.55 30.67 0.94
CA GLU A 115 10.21 29.86 1.97
C GLU A 115 10.24 28.36 1.61
N LEU A 116 9.23 27.87 0.89
CA LEU A 116 9.23 26.50 0.34
C LEU A 116 10.04 26.41 -0.96
N ASP A 117 10.02 27.45 -1.80
CA ASP A 117 10.87 27.52 -3.01
C ASP A 117 12.35 27.38 -2.64
N ALA A 118 12.79 27.98 -1.52
CA ALA A 118 14.14 27.84 -1.00
C ALA A 118 14.48 26.39 -0.58
N GLU A 119 13.56 25.67 0.07
CA GLU A 119 13.79 24.27 0.43
C GLU A 119 13.83 23.37 -0.80
N VAL A 120 12.94 23.58 -1.77
CA VAL A 120 12.95 22.85 -3.04
C VAL A 120 14.23 23.10 -3.83
N ALA A 121 14.72 24.35 -3.85
CA ALA A 121 16.01 24.67 -4.47
C ALA A 121 17.15 23.91 -3.78
N CYS A 122 17.18 23.88 -2.45
CA CYS A 122 18.19 23.12 -1.71
C CYS A 122 18.17 21.62 -2.06
N CYS A 123 16.98 21.02 -2.16
CA CYS A 123 16.82 19.63 -2.62
C CYS A 123 17.37 19.42 -4.04
N GLY A 124 17.07 20.37 -4.94
CA GLY A 124 17.51 20.35 -6.33
C GLY A 124 19.02 20.46 -6.51
N ASP A 125 19.69 21.18 -5.60
CA ASP A 125 21.14 21.40 -5.58
C ASP A 125 21.92 20.30 -4.84
N GLY A 126 21.23 19.26 -4.34
CA GLY A 126 21.83 18.11 -3.64
C GLY A 126 22.10 18.34 -2.15
N GLY A 127 21.52 19.40 -1.58
CA GLY A 127 21.55 19.69 -0.14
C GLY A 127 20.26 19.28 0.57
N CYS A 128 20.21 19.52 1.88
CA CYS A 128 19.00 19.42 2.71
C CYS A 128 18.20 18.10 2.56
N LEU A 129 18.82 16.96 2.88
CA LEU A 129 18.20 15.63 2.81
C LEU A 129 16.89 15.52 3.62
N GLU A 130 16.84 16.19 4.77
CA GLU A 130 15.62 16.29 5.59
C GLU A 130 14.48 16.98 4.83
N SER A 131 14.79 17.95 3.97
CA SER A 131 13.80 18.67 3.17
C SER A 131 13.24 17.80 2.06
N SER A 132 14.08 17.05 1.35
CA SER A 132 13.61 16.05 0.36
C SER A 132 12.66 15.04 1.02
N THR A 133 13.00 14.58 2.22
CA THR A 133 12.19 13.62 2.98
C THR A 133 10.83 14.23 3.39
N LEU A 134 10.83 15.41 3.99
CA LEU A 134 9.63 16.03 4.55
C LEU A 134 8.73 16.64 3.47
N LEU A 135 9.28 17.26 2.43
CA LEU A 135 8.47 17.74 1.30
C LEU A 135 7.72 16.57 0.65
N ALA A 136 8.39 15.42 0.47
CA ALA A 136 7.78 14.24 -0.11
C ALA A 136 6.65 13.63 0.76
N SER A 137 6.81 13.63 2.10
CA SER A 137 5.77 13.13 3.01
C SER A 137 4.54 14.03 3.10
N TYR A 138 4.67 15.31 2.74
CA TYR A 138 3.60 16.31 2.75
C TYR A 138 2.99 16.60 1.36
N LEU A 139 3.39 15.90 0.29
CA LEU A 139 2.93 16.21 -1.08
C LEU A 139 1.40 16.20 -1.23
N ALA A 140 0.70 15.28 -0.58
CA ALA A 140 -0.75 15.20 -0.65
C ALA A 140 -1.43 16.48 -0.09
N GLN A 141 -0.84 17.03 0.97
CA GLN A 141 -1.29 18.27 1.61
C GLN A 141 -0.87 19.49 0.79
N LEU A 142 0.31 19.47 0.17
CA LEU A 142 0.80 20.55 -0.69
C LEU A 142 -0.01 20.65 -2.00
N ILE A 143 -0.60 19.57 -2.49
CA ILE A 143 -1.56 19.63 -3.61
C ILE A 143 -2.81 20.45 -3.25
N TYR A 144 -3.25 20.44 -2.00
CA TYR A 144 -4.34 21.30 -1.53
C TYR A 144 -3.92 22.78 -1.53
N VAL A 145 -2.68 23.09 -1.18
CA VAL A 145 -2.14 24.45 -1.17
C VAL A 145 -1.97 24.99 -2.59
N ASP A 146 -1.28 24.22 -3.44
CA ASP A 146 -1.05 24.59 -4.84
C ASP A 146 -0.62 23.36 -5.64
N SER A 147 -1.58 22.74 -6.34
CA SER A 147 -1.31 21.56 -7.16
C SER A 147 -0.36 21.85 -8.34
N ASP A 148 -0.36 23.07 -8.86
CA ASP A 148 0.48 23.43 -10.02
C ASP A 148 1.92 23.60 -9.56
N TRP A 149 2.13 24.27 -8.42
CA TRP A 149 3.45 24.37 -7.79
C TRP A 149 4.06 23.00 -7.50
N VAL A 150 3.28 22.04 -6.97
CA VAL A 150 3.77 20.67 -6.76
C VAL A 150 4.19 20.03 -8.08
N SER A 151 3.40 20.20 -9.14
CA SER A 151 3.69 19.64 -10.47
C SER A 151 4.97 20.22 -11.06
N GLU A 152 5.17 21.53 -10.93
CA GLU A 152 6.36 22.24 -11.43
C GLU A 152 7.64 21.87 -10.67
N ASN A 153 7.54 21.52 -9.38
CA ASN A 153 8.68 21.30 -8.51
C ASN A 153 8.98 19.83 -8.21
N ILE A 154 8.13 18.89 -8.65
CA ILE A 154 8.26 17.47 -8.33
C ILE A 154 9.63 16.89 -8.74
N GLN A 155 10.19 17.32 -9.86
CA GLN A 155 11.50 16.83 -10.32
C GLN A 155 12.65 17.32 -9.45
N ARG A 156 12.53 18.47 -8.79
CA ARG A 156 13.53 18.99 -7.85
C ARG A 156 13.43 18.29 -6.48
N ILE A 157 12.19 18.02 -6.03
CA ILE A 157 11.96 17.23 -4.81
C ILE A 157 12.52 15.81 -4.98
N PHE A 158 12.27 15.19 -6.15
CA PHE A 158 12.79 13.88 -6.54
C PHE A 158 13.97 13.99 -7.52
N SER A 159 14.98 14.78 -7.14
CA SER A 159 16.13 15.11 -7.99
C SER A 159 16.85 13.87 -8.52
N GLU A 160 16.99 13.76 -9.85
CA GLU A 160 17.76 12.67 -10.47
C GLU A 160 19.27 12.88 -10.37
N ALA A 161 19.70 14.14 -10.33
CA ALA A 161 21.11 14.49 -10.24
C ALA A 161 21.71 14.09 -8.87
N HIS A 162 20.87 13.92 -7.85
CA HIS A 162 21.28 13.68 -6.48
C HIS A 162 20.59 12.44 -5.91
N SER A 163 21.28 11.29 -5.98
CA SER A 163 20.74 9.98 -5.57
C SER A 163 20.24 9.96 -4.13
N ASP A 164 20.97 10.63 -3.23
CA ASP A 164 20.68 10.64 -1.81
C ASP A 164 19.37 11.37 -1.52
N ASN A 165 19.18 12.56 -2.11
CA ASN A 165 17.92 13.29 -2.07
C ASN A 165 16.77 12.49 -2.67
N PHE A 166 16.99 11.79 -3.78
CA PHE A 166 15.97 10.92 -4.37
C PHE A 166 15.55 9.80 -3.43
N VAL A 167 16.51 9.13 -2.78
CA VAL A 167 16.24 8.06 -1.81
C VAL A 167 15.47 8.60 -0.60
N CYS A 168 15.91 9.74 -0.05
CA CYS A 168 15.21 10.46 1.01
C CYS A 168 13.77 10.82 0.63
N ALA A 169 13.55 11.36 -0.57
CA ALA A 169 12.23 11.71 -1.05
C ALA A 169 11.32 10.48 -1.22
N ILE A 170 11.84 9.36 -1.74
CA ILE A 170 11.05 8.12 -1.84
C ILE A 170 10.71 7.56 -0.44
N ALA A 171 11.65 7.61 0.50
CA ALA A 171 11.39 7.21 1.88
C ALA A 171 10.33 8.10 2.55
N GLY A 172 10.38 9.42 2.32
CA GLY A 172 9.37 10.36 2.79
C GLY A 172 8.00 10.12 2.15
N LEU A 173 7.96 9.85 0.85
CA LEU A 173 6.74 9.56 0.10
C LEU A 173 5.99 8.36 0.70
N SER A 174 6.66 7.40 1.33
CA SER A 174 6.02 6.28 2.03
C SER A 174 5.01 6.70 3.11
N PHE A 175 5.15 7.90 3.66
CA PHE A 175 4.28 8.45 4.70
C PHE A 175 3.17 9.37 4.16
N ALA A 176 3.24 9.76 2.88
CA ALA A 176 2.22 10.62 2.28
C ALA A 176 0.90 9.87 2.04
N ASN A 177 -0.25 10.55 2.15
CA ASN A 177 -1.52 9.92 1.78
C ASN A 177 -1.57 9.63 0.27
N ALA A 178 -1.86 8.38 -0.10
CA ALA A 178 -2.03 8.01 -1.50
C ALA A 178 -3.34 8.58 -2.06
N ASN A 179 -3.26 9.27 -3.19
CA ASN A 179 -4.43 9.73 -3.95
C ASN A 179 -4.10 9.80 -5.45
N GLY A 180 -5.14 9.79 -6.28
CA GLY A 180 -4.98 9.74 -7.74
C GLY A 180 -4.18 10.91 -8.30
N ARG A 181 -4.51 12.14 -7.89
CA ARG A 181 -3.82 13.36 -8.38
C ARG A 181 -2.34 13.36 -8.07
N LEU A 182 -1.94 12.96 -6.86
CA LEU A 182 -0.53 12.82 -6.49
C LEU A 182 0.17 11.77 -7.36
N TYR A 183 -0.48 10.63 -7.61
CA TYR A 183 0.10 9.58 -8.44
C TYR A 183 0.29 10.04 -9.89
N GLU A 184 -0.65 10.79 -10.46
CA GLU A 184 -0.50 11.37 -11.80
C GLU A 184 0.73 12.26 -11.89
N ILE A 185 0.91 13.19 -10.95
CA ILE A 185 2.08 14.09 -10.90
C ILE A 185 3.38 13.27 -10.80
N LEU A 186 3.43 12.26 -9.93
CA LEU A 186 4.58 11.38 -9.78
C LEU A 186 4.88 10.61 -11.07
N ARG A 187 3.84 10.10 -11.74
CA ARG A 187 3.95 9.33 -12.99
C ARG A 187 4.43 10.20 -14.14
N GLU A 188 3.90 11.42 -14.29
CA GLU A 188 4.35 12.39 -15.30
C GLU A 188 5.83 12.74 -15.13
N ALA A 189 6.31 12.78 -13.88
CA ALA A 189 7.73 12.95 -13.55
C ALA A 189 8.55 11.64 -13.57
N ASN A 190 7.95 10.52 -13.98
CA ASN A 190 8.57 9.20 -14.07
C ASN A 190 9.17 8.70 -12.74
N VAL A 191 8.67 9.21 -11.60
CA VAL A 191 9.20 8.90 -10.25
C VAL A 191 9.02 7.41 -9.91
N PRO A 192 7.84 6.78 -10.08
CA PRO A 192 7.66 5.37 -9.72
C PRO A 192 8.61 4.45 -10.48
N ARG A 193 8.74 4.62 -11.79
CA ARG A 193 9.62 3.79 -12.63
C ARG A 193 11.09 3.97 -12.28
N ARG A 194 11.54 5.20 -12.03
CA ARG A 194 12.91 5.49 -11.56
C ARG A 194 13.19 4.81 -10.22
N ALA A 195 12.25 4.90 -9.27
CA ALA A 195 12.39 4.28 -7.97
C ALA A 195 12.42 2.74 -8.03
N LEU A 196 11.60 2.14 -8.90
CA LEU A 196 11.60 0.68 -9.13
C LEU A 196 12.95 0.15 -9.62
N ARG A 197 13.66 0.92 -10.44
CA ARG A 197 14.96 0.58 -11.01
C ARG A 197 16.15 0.93 -10.11
N SER A 198 15.92 1.67 -9.04
CA SER A 198 16.96 2.02 -8.10
C SER A 198 17.24 0.87 -7.14
N GLU A 199 18.50 0.45 -7.07
CA GLU A 199 18.97 -0.55 -6.11
C GLU A 199 19.04 0.01 -4.68
N HIS A 200 19.01 1.34 -4.52
CA HIS A 200 19.08 2.00 -3.22
C HIS A 200 17.73 2.08 -2.50
N ILE A 201 16.61 1.83 -3.21
CA ILE A 201 15.27 1.80 -2.62
C ILE A 201 14.93 0.38 -2.18
N LYS A 202 14.95 0.15 -0.86
CA LYS A 202 14.73 -1.16 -0.24
C LYS A 202 13.71 -1.10 0.90
N GLY A 203 13.33 -2.27 1.41
CA GLY A 203 12.48 -2.42 2.59
C GLY A 203 11.13 -1.71 2.44
N SER A 204 10.72 -1.04 3.51
CA SER A 204 9.41 -0.36 3.60
C SER A 204 9.21 0.70 2.53
N ALA A 205 10.26 1.39 2.09
CA ALA A 205 10.15 2.39 1.02
C ALA A 205 9.71 1.76 -0.30
N ARG A 206 10.30 0.60 -0.64
CA ARG A 206 9.94 -0.16 -1.84
C ARG A 206 8.55 -0.76 -1.72
N GLU A 207 8.22 -1.38 -0.60
CA GLU A 207 6.90 -1.97 -0.34
C GLU A 207 5.79 -0.92 -0.52
N ARG A 208 5.95 0.26 0.09
CA ARG A 208 4.98 1.36 -0.03
C ARG A 208 4.87 1.93 -1.44
N LEU A 209 5.94 1.91 -2.22
CA LEU A 209 5.89 2.26 -3.63
C LEU A 209 5.04 1.24 -4.42
N LEU A 210 5.24 -0.05 -4.18
CA LEU A 210 4.48 -1.12 -4.82
C LEU A 210 2.99 -1.06 -4.44
N GLU A 211 2.68 -0.79 -3.17
CA GLU A 211 1.31 -0.54 -2.71
C GLU A 211 0.66 0.62 -3.46
N ARG A 212 1.39 1.72 -3.68
CA ARG A 212 0.87 2.87 -4.46
C ARG A 212 0.62 2.52 -5.92
N ILE A 213 1.50 1.72 -6.55
CA ILE A 213 1.29 1.24 -7.91
C ILE A 213 0.04 0.35 -7.98
N ALA A 214 -0.16 -0.54 -7.00
CA ALA A 214 -1.37 -1.33 -6.89
C ALA A 214 -2.63 -0.44 -6.78
N LEU A 215 -2.62 0.58 -5.91
CA LEU A 215 -3.74 1.52 -5.79
C LEU A 215 -4.00 2.28 -7.10
N ALA A 216 -2.95 2.73 -7.78
CA ALA A 216 -3.06 3.44 -9.04
C ALA A 216 -3.62 2.57 -10.18
N TYR A 217 -3.30 1.27 -10.18
CA TYR A 217 -3.96 0.30 -11.05
C TYR A 217 -5.47 0.23 -10.77
N GLY A 218 -5.85 0.17 -9.48
CA GLY A 218 -7.25 0.23 -9.07
C GLY A 218 -7.96 1.54 -9.41
N TRP A 219 -7.24 2.66 -9.52
CA TRP A 219 -7.79 3.94 -9.98
C TRP A 219 -7.84 4.10 -11.50
N GLY A 220 -7.38 3.10 -12.26
CA GLY A 220 -7.28 3.20 -13.72
C GLY A 220 -6.19 4.15 -14.21
N LEU A 221 -5.25 4.52 -13.35
CA LEU A 221 -4.08 5.36 -13.70
C LEU A 221 -2.90 4.52 -14.20
N VAL A 222 -2.98 3.20 -14.06
CA VAL A 222 -1.94 2.27 -14.49
C VAL A 222 -2.65 1.11 -15.18
N GLU A 223 -2.13 0.70 -16.34
CA GLU A 223 -2.61 -0.48 -17.06
C GLU A 223 -1.68 -1.67 -16.81
N VAL A 224 -2.17 -2.90 -16.95
CA VAL A 224 -1.36 -4.11 -16.67
C VAL A 224 -0.11 -4.18 -17.56
N HIS A 225 -0.20 -3.63 -18.78
CA HIS A 225 0.90 -3.56 -19.75
C HIS A 225 1.64 -2.21 -19.76
N SER A 226 1.34 -1.32 -18.81
CA SER A 226 2.10 -0.09 -18.64
C SER A 226 3.55 -0.40 -18.21
N PRO A 227 4.54 0.44 -18.54
CA PRO A 227 5.94 0.19 -18.19
C PRO A 227 6.19 -0.11 -16.71
N GLU A 228 5.41 0.51 -15.81
CA GLU A 228 5.53 0.36 -14.36
C GLU A 228 5.22 -1.07 -13.90
N LEU A 229 4.17 -1.70 -14.45
CA LEU A 229 3.80 -3.07 -14.13
C LEU A 229 4.47 -4.09 -15.05
N ALA A 230 4.59 -3.81 -16.35
CA ALA A 230 5.16 -4.73 -17.33
C ALA A 230 6.60 -5.13 -16.98
N GLU A 231 7.40 -4.21 -16.42
CA GLU A 231 8.77 -4.51 -15.96
C GLU A 231 8.80 -5.49 -14.77
N MET A 232 7.69 -5.69 -14.05
CA MET A 232 7.59 -6.65 -12.95
C MET A 232 7.26 -8.08 -13.42
N PHE A 233 6.75 -8.23 -14.66
CA PHE A 233 6.50 -9.53 -15.28
C PHE A 233 7.80 -10.15 -15.81
N SER A 234 8.76 -10.31 -14.91
CA SER A 234 10.08 -10.85 -15.19
C SER A 234 10.58 -11.67 -14.00
N SER A 235 11.43 -12.67 -14.26
CA SER A 235 11.91 -13.56 -13.21
C SER A 235 12.79 -12.86 -12.16
N ASP A 236 13.46 -11.76 -12.53
CA ASP A 236 14.28 -10.93 -11.64
C ASP A 236 13.45 -9.99 -10.74
N ARG A 237 12.17 -9.76 -11.07
CA ARG A 237 11.28 -8.83 -10.35
C ARG A 237 10.04 -9.51 -9.77
N ILE A 238 10.09 -10.84 -9.66
CA ILE A 238 8.98 -11.66 -9.18
C ILE A 238 8.47 -11.25 -7.79
N ASP A 239 9.36 -10.85 -6.88
CA ASP A 239 8.96 -10.41 -5.53
C ASP A 239 8.16 -9.10 -5.55
N ASP A 240 8.47 -8.19 -6.47
CA ASP A 240 7.69 -6.96 -6.63
C ASP A 240 6.28 -7.27 -7.16
N LEU A 241 6.19 -8.16 -8.16
CA LEU A 241 4.90 -8.60 -8.70
C LEU A 241 4.06 -9.31 -7.65
N ILE A 242 4.70 -10.11 -6.78
CA ILE A 242 4.05 -10.78 -5.65
C ILE A 242 3.49 -9.75 -4.66
N GLU A 243 4.21 -8.67 -4.37
CA GLU A 243 3.73 -7.64 -3.43
C GLU A 243 2.56 -6.86 -4.02
N VAL A 244 2.62 -6.47 -5.29
CA VAL A 244 1.50 -5.83 -6.00
C VAL A 244 0.29 -6.76 -6.00
N ALA A 245 0.46 -8.03 -6.39
CA ALA A 245 -0.63 -9.00 -6.39
C ALA A 245 -1.22 -9.23 -4.99
N SER A 246 -0.37 -9.30 -3.97
CA SER A 246 -0.78 -9.47 -2.57
C SER A 246 -1.54 -8.25 -2.06
N THR A 247 -1.14 -7.05 -2.47
CA THR A 247 -1.82 -5.80 -2.11
C THR A 247 -3.21 -5.75 -2.73
N ILE A 248 -3.33 -5.99 -4.03
CA ILE A 248 -4.62 -5.99 -4.73
C ILE A 248 -5.53 -7.08 -4.16
N SER A 249 -5.00 -8.28 -3.89
CA SER A 249 -5.80 -9.40 -3.39
C SER A 249 -6.37 -9.18 -1.98
N ARG A 250 -5.88 -8.19 -1.22
CA ARG A 250 -6.39 -7.83 0.12
C ARG A 250 -7.53 -6.82 0.05
N TRP A 251 -7.86 -6.27 -1.12
CA TRP A 251 -8.97 -5.34 -1.24
C TRP A 251 -10.30 -6.03 -0.94
N SER A 252 -11.22 -5.29 -0.35
CA SER A 252 -12.57 -5.78 -0.10
C SER A 252 -13.38 -5.67 -1.39
N SER A 253 -13.87 -6.79 -1.91
CA SER A 253 -14.74 -6.82 -3.09
C SER A 253 -16.05 -6.03 -2.89
N GLU A 254 -16.49 -5.82 -1.65
CA GLU A 254 -17.67 -5.01 -1.32
C GLU A 254 -17.43 -3.49 -1.39
N LYS A 255 -16.16 -3.06 -1.42
CA LYS A 255 -15.76 -1.64 -1.35
C LYS A 255 -15.20 -1.09 -2.66
N ILE A 256 -15.20 -1.90 -3.72
CA ILE A 256 -14.67 -1.51 -5.03
C ILE A 256 -15.80 -1.52 -6.08
N SER A 257 -15.64 -0.73 -7.14
CA SER A 257 -16.62 -0.66 -8.23
C SER A 257 -16.54 -1.87 -9.17
N ASP A 258 -17.57 -2.07 -10.00
CA ASP A 258 -17.57 -3.12 -11.04
C ASP A 258 -16.41 -2.96 -12.04
N GLU A 259 -16.04 -1.71 -12.35
CA GLU A 259 -14.87 -1.42 -13.20
C GLU A 259 -13.58 -1.89 -12.54
N GLN A 260 -13.44 -1.66 -11.23
CA GLN A 260 -12.30 -2.14 -10.46
C GLN A 260 -12.27 -3.67 -10.38
N VAL A 261 -13.43 -4.32 -10.20
CA VAL A 261 -13.53 -5.79 -10.25
C VAL A 261 -13.01 -6.30 -11.60
N SER A 262 -13.47 -5.72 -12.72
CA SER A 262 -13.01 -6.11 -14.06
C SER A 262 -11.50 -5.98 -14.20
N ARG A 263 -10.92 -4.86 -13.75
CA ARG A 263 -9.46 -4.66 -13.75
C ARG A 263 -8.75 -5.71 -12.91
N VAL A 264 -9.19 -5.94 -11.68
CA VAL A 264 -8.59 -6.96 -10.80
C VAL A 264 -8.64 -8.34 -11.45
N THR A 265 -9.72 -8.71 -12.14
CA THR A 265 -9.81 -9.97 -12.90
C THR A 265 -8.82 -10.02 -14.06
N ASP A 266 -8.67 -8.94 -14.85
CA ASP A 266 -7.69 -8.89 -15.94
C ASP A 266 -6.24 -8.99 -15.43
N PHE A 267 -5.95 -8.34 -14.31
CA PHE A 267 -4.67 -8.46 -13.62
C PHE A 267 -4.45 -9.90 -13.14
N ALA A 268 -5.46 -10.52 -12.53
CA ALA A 268 -5.39 -11.91 -12.07
C ALA A 268 -5.07 -12.87 -13.23
N ARG A 269 -5.76 -12.74 -14.37
CA ARG A 269 -5.47 -13.55 -15.57
C ARG A 269 -4.01 -13.40 -16.02
N SER A 270 -3.50 -12.17 -16.04
CA SER A 270 -2.12 -11.88 -16.46
C SER A 270 -1.10 -12.48 -15.49
N VAL A 271 -1.32 -12.33 -14.19
CA VAL A 271 -0.48 -12.90 -13.13
C VAL A 271 -0.46 -14.43 -13.20
N VAL A 272 -1.61 -15.05 -13.45
CA VAL A 272 -1.74 -16.51 -13.55
C VAL A 272 -1.04 -17.03 -14.80
N ALA A 273 -1.28 -16.41 -15.96
CA ALA A 273 -0.63 -16.79 -17.20
C ALA A 273 0.91 -16.78 -17.03
N PHE A 274 1.45 -15.68 -16.48
CA PHE A 274 2.87 -15.58 -16.18
C PHE A 274 3.33 -16.61 -15.13
N GLY A 275 2.59 -16.80 -14.04
CA GLY A 275 2.93 -17.78 -13.03
C GLY A 275 3.01 -19.21 -13.56
N LEU A 276 2.16 -19.58 -14.52
CA LEU A 276 2.09 -20.93 -15.09
C LEU A 276 3.21 -21.24 -16.09
N GLU A 277 3.86 -20.24 -16.69
CA GLU A 277 5.03 -20.45 -17.57
C GLU A 277 6.18 -21.19 -16.86
N ASP A 278 6.33 -20.97 -15.54
CA ASP A 278 7.26 -21.70 -14.68
C ASP A 278 6.65 -21.85 -13.29
N ALA A 279 5.65 -22.74 -13.20
CA ALA A 279 4.85 -22.91 -12.00
C ALA A 279 5.66 -23.40 -10.78
N THR A 280 6.78 -24.09 -11.01
CA THR A 280 7.67 -24.53 -9.94
C THR A 280 8.43 -23.35 -9.34
N ALA A 281 9.06 -22.51 -10.18
CA ALA A 281 9.78 -21.33 -9.69
C ALA A 281 8.82 -20.26 -9.14
N ARG A 282 7.62 -20.13 -9.72
CA ARG A 282 6.65 -19.06 -9.42
C ARG A 282 5.51 -19.51 -8.49
N LYS A 283 5.69 -20.60 -7.74
CA LYS A 283 4.70 -21.15 -6.80
C LYS A 283 4.12 -20.11 -5.83
N LYS A 284 4.96 -19.19 -5.33
CA LYS A 284 4.53 -18.13 -4.40
C LYS A 284 3.55 -17.15 -5.07
N LEU A 285 3.78 -16.81 -6.34
CA LEU A 285 2.89 -15.94 -7.12
C LEU A 285 1.54 -16.62 -7.37
N LEU A 286 1.54 -17.88 -7.82
CA LEU A 286 0.31 -18.64 -8.09
C LEU A 286 -0.58 -18.80 -6.85
N ARG A 287 0.04 -18.99 -5.68
CA ARG A 287 -0.68 -18.99 -4.40
C ARG A 287 -1.37 -17.65 -4.11
N VAL A 288 -0.67 -16.53 -4.32
CA VAL A 288 -1.28 -15.20 -4.14
C VAL A 288 -2.41 -15.00 -5.14
N ALA A 289 -2.20 -15.43 -6.39
CA ALA A 289 -3.18 -15.33 -7.46
C ALA A 289 -4.49 -16.08 -7.15
N ALA A 290 -4.42 -17.19 -6.42
CA ALA A 290 -5.60 -17.94 -6.01
C ALA A 290 -6.59 -17.07 -5.20
N ARG A 291 -6.10 -16.07 -4.45
CA ARG A 291 -6.95 -15.18 -3.64
C ARG A 291 -7.86 -14.28 -4.49
N PHE A 292 -7.57 -14.09 -5.78
CA PHE A 292 -8.40 -13.27 -6.66
C PHE A 292 -9.81 -13.85 -6.91
N ILE A 293 -10.04 -15.13 -6.58
CA ILE A 293 -11.39 -15.72 -6.62
C ILE A 293 -12.41 -14.93 -5.78
N SER A 294 -11.95 -14.21 -4.75
CA SER A 294 -12.81 -13.41 -3.87
C SER A 294 -13.53 -12.26 -4.58
N PHE A 295 -12.99 -11.79 -5.70
CA PHE A 295 -13.56 -10.71 -6.52
C PHE A 295 -14.61 -11.20 -7.51
N LEU A 296 -14.72 -12.51 -7.75
CA LEU A 296 -15.66 -13.02 -8.74
C LEU A 296 -17.10 -12.96 -8.20
N PRO A 297 -18.04 -12.30 -8.89
CA PRO A 297 -19.45 -12.32 -8.50
C PRO A 297 -20.10 -13.68 -8.79
N SER A 298 -19.62 -14.38 -9.82
CA SER A 298 -20.06 -15.70 -10.26
C SER A 298 -18.91 -16.43 -10.97
N LEU A 299 -19.00 -17.75 -11.14
CA LEU A 299 -18.06 -18.53 -11.95
C LEU A 299 -18.58 -18.69 -13.38
N SER A 300 -17.91 -18.07 -14.33
CA SER A 300 -18.11 -18.30 -15.77
C SER A 300 -17.13 -19.35 -16.31
N ASP A 301 -17.34 -19.81 -17.53
CA ASP A 301 -16.40 -20.70 -18.22
C ASP A 301 -15.04 -20.02 -18.48
N ASP A 302 -15.04 -18.69 -18.65
CA ASP A 302 -13.81 -17.92 -18.80
C ASP A 302 -12.99 -17.89 -17.49
N ASP A 303 -13.65 -17.78 -16.34
CA ASP A 303 -12.98 -17.81 -15.04
C ASP A 303 -12.31 -19.16 -14.77
N MET A 304 -12.91 -20.24 -15.26
CA MET A 304 -12.35 -21.59 -15.14
C MET A 304 -11.00 -21.73 -15.84
N SER A 305 -10.73 -20.95 -16.90
CA SER A 305 -9.49 -21.03 -17.67
C SER A 305 -8.25 -20.68 -16.83
N TRP A 306 -8.40 -19.79 -15.84
CA TRP A 306 -7.30 -19.34 -14.99
C TRP A 306 -7.41 -19.85 -13.55
N LEU A 307 -8.62 -20.10 -13.03
CA LEU A 307 -8.80 -20.64 -11.67
C LEU A 307 -8.42 -22.12 -11.55
N LEU A 308 -8.81 -22.94 -12.53
CA LEU A 308 -8.61 -24.38 -12.44
C LEU A 308 -7.10 -24.76 -12.35
N PRO A 309 -6.21 -24.18 -13.19
CA PRO A 309 -4.78 -24.48 -13.11
C PRO A 309 -4.10 -24.07 -11.81
N ILE A 310 -4.66 -23.07 -11.09
CA ILE A 310 -4.06 -22.54 -9.87
C ILE A 310 -4.68 -23.09 -8.58
N ALA A 311 -5.79 -23.82 -8.67
CA ALA A 311 -6.50 -24.38 -7.52
C ALA A 311 -5.57 -25.23 -6.64
N SER A 312 -4.69 -26.02 -7.27
CA SER A 312 -3.71 -26.85 -6.58
C SER A 312 -2.60 -26.05 -5.89
N TYR A 313 -2.57 -24.72 -5.97
CA TYR A 313 -1.59 -23.86 -5.29
C TYR A 313 -2.17 -23.14 -4.05
N ALA A 314 -3.49 -23.14 -3.89
CA ALA A 314 -4.20 -22.42 -2.83
C ALA A 314 -3.98 -23.01 -1.42
N HIS A 315 -3.44 -24.22 -1.31
CA HIS A 315 -3.34 -24.97 -0.05
C HIS A 315 -2.22 -24.54 0.91
N SER A 316 -1.30 -23.64 0.51
CA SER A 316 -0.08 -23.39 1.29
C SER A 316 -0.16 -22.12 2.15
N SER A 317 -0.68 -22.26 3.40
CA SER A 317 -0.85 -21.28 4.49
C SER A 317 -2.26 -20.65 4.63
N TYR A 318 -2.41 -19.59 5.46
CA TYR A 318 -3.65 -18.86 5.78
C TYR A 318 -4.55 -18.51 4.57
N GLY A 319 -4.04 -18.54 3.33
CA GLY A 319 -4.81 -18.28 2.11
C GLY A 319 -5.77 -19.41 1.68
N SER A 320 -5.66 -20.62 2.23
CA SER A 320 -6.60 -21.71 1.87
C SER A 320 -8.02 -21.44 2.36
N ASP A 321 -8.18 -20.76 3.50
CA ASP A 321 -9.50 -20.41 4.05
C ASP A 321 -10.22 -19.41 3.16
N GLU A 322 -9.55 -18.32 2.76
CA GLU A 322 -10.13 -17.30 1.86
C GLU A 322 -10.54 -17.88 0.49
N PHE A 323 -9.72 -18.81 -0.03
CA PHE A 323 -10.03 -19.50 -1.29
C PHE A 323 -11.28 -20.38 -1.14
N LEU A 324 -11.35 -21.20 -0.10
CA LEU A 324 -12.49 -22.08 0.17
C LEU A 324 -13.76 -21.29 0.53
N GLU A 325 -13.65 -20.20 1.29
CA GLU A 325 -14.76 -19.31 1.58
C GLU A 325 -15.35 -18.70 0.30
N SER A 326 -14.49 -18.24 -0.60
CA SER A 326 -14.92 -17.69 -1.90
C SER A 326 -15.55 -18.76 -2.78
N LEU A 327 -14.97 -19.96 -2.82
CA LEU A 327 -15.51 -21.09 -3.58
C LEU A 327 -16.86 -21.56 -3.02
N ASP A 328 -17.00 -21.60 -1.69
CA ASP A 328 -18.25 -21.90 -0.99
C ASP A 328 -19.34 -20.88 -1.33
N ARG A 329 -19.01 -19.58 -1.37
CA ARG A 329 -19.93 -18.52 -1.82
C ARG A 329 -20.41 -18.74 -3.26
N LEU A 330 -19.53 -19.24 -4.14
CA LEU A 330 -19.81 -19.45 -5.56
C LEU A 330 -20.52 -20.79 -5.87
N GLY A 331 -20.54 -21.72 -4.91
CA GLY A 331 -21.02 -23.11 -5.05
C GLY A 331 -22.44 -23.30 -5.56
N GLY A 332 -23.40 -22.49 -5.11
CA GLY A 332 -24.83 -22.80 -5.23
C GLY A 332 -25.41 -22.80 -6.65
N LYS A 333 -24.79 -22.10 -7.62
CA LYS A 333 -25.28 -22.03 -9.01
C LYS A 333 -24.35 -22.74 -10.02
N ASN A 334 -23.20 -23.21 -9.58
CA ASN A 334 -22.09 -23.63 -10.45
C ASN A 334 -21.48 -24.96 -10.01
N ALA A 335 -22.30 -25.93 -9.59
CA ALA A 335 -21.85 -27.17 -8.97
C ALA A 335 -20.78 -27.93 -9.79
N LEU A 336 -20.93 -28.02 -11.12
CA LEU A 336 -19.94 -28.64 -12.01
C LEU A 336 -18.58 -27.91 -11.96
N ASN A 337 -18.58 -26.58 -12.08
CA ASN A 337 -17.35 -25.78 -12.10
C ASN A 337 -16.66 -25.79 -10.72
N VAL A 338 -17.46 -25.69 -9.66
CA VAL A 338 -16.98 -25.78 -8.28
C VAL A 338 -16.37 -27.13 -7.99
N GLN A 339 -17.00 -28.23 -8.42
CA GLN A 339 -16.43 -29.57 -8.30
C GLN A 339 -15.06 -29.65 -8.95
N ARG A 340 -14.91 -29.20 -10.21
CA ARG A 340 -13.63 -29.26 -10.92
C ARG A 340 -12.52 -28.51 -10.18
N ILE A 341 -12.85 -27.33 -9.62
CA ILE A 341 -11.90 -26.56 -8.81
C ILE A 341 -11.53 -27.31 -7.53
N VAL A 342 -12.50 -27.93 -6.83
CA VAL A 342 -12.24 -28.72 -5.62
C VAL A 342 -11.35 -29.92 -5.92
N GLU A 343 -11.63 -30.67 -6.99
CA GLU A 343 -10.81 -31.81 -7.41
C GLU A 343 -9.35 -31.39 -7.64
N ALA A 344 -9.14 -30.30 -8.39
CA ALA A 344 -7.81 -29.74 -8.63
C ALA A 344 -7.14 -29.22 -7.34
N PHE A 345 -7.89 -28.57 -6.46
CA PHE A 345 -7.41 -28.16 -5.13
C PHE A 345 -6.89 -29.35 -4.33
N LEU A 346 -7.63 -30.46 -4.37
CA LEU A 346 -7.31 -31.67 -3.62
C LEU A 346 -6.11 -32.45 -4.15
N GLU A 347 -5.60 -32.20 -5.36
CA GLU A 347 -4.46 -32.96 -5.91
C GLU A 347 -3.25 -32.93 -4.96
N ASN A 348 -2.86 -31.72 -4.54
CA ASN A 348 -1.69 -31.47 -3.68
C ASN A 348 -2.07 -31.08 -2.23
N TYR A 349 -3.35 -31.20 -1.86
CA TYR A 349 -3.81 -30.85 -0.52
C TYR A 349 -3.35 -31.90 0.51
N GLU A 350 -2.49 -31.48 1.43
CA GLU A 350 -2.19 -32.21 2.67
C GLU A 350 -3.27 -31.89 3.69
N PHE A 351 -4.11 -32.88 4.00
CA PHE A 351 -5.26 -32.68 4.86
C PHE A 351 -4.82 -32.36 6.30
N SER A 352 -5.15 -31.16 6.79
CA SER A 352 -4.88 -30.76 8.18
C SER A 352 -6.16 -30.62 9.00
N ASP A 353 -7.13 -29.82 8.53
CA ASP A 353 -8.44 -29.59 9.14
C ASP A 353 -9.37 -28.84 8.16
N ASP A 354 -10.69 -29.01 8.30
CA ASP A 354 -11.70 -28.26 7.55
C ASP A 354 -12.22 -27.09 8.40
N PHE A 355 -11.45 -25.99 8.39
CA PHE A 355 -11.78 -24.81 9.18
C PHE A 355 -13.17 -24.28 8.84
N ARG A 356 -14.01 -24.09 9.87
CA ARG A 356 -15.43 -23.67 9.77
C ARG A 356 -16.31 -24.58 8.88
N GLY A 357 -15.86 -25.79 8.53
CA GLY A 357 -16.65 -26.71 7.70
C GLY A 357 -16.86 -26.22 6.27
N ARG A 358 -15.96 -25.38 5.73
CA ARG A 358 -16.11 -24.76 4.41
C ARG A 358 -16.09 -25.80 3.30
N LEU A 359 -15.16 -26.75 3.36
CA LEU A 359 -15.05 -27.80 2.34
C LEU A 359 -16.27 -28.75 2.41
N GLN A 360 -16.75 -29.08 3.61
CA GLN A 360 -18.01 -29.83 3.77
C GLN A 360 -19.21 -29.09 3.18
N SER A 361 -19.31 -27.78 3.41
CA SER A 361 -20.37 -26.94 2.82
C SER A 361 -20.31 -26.95 1.29
N ILE A 362 -19.10 -26.84 0.71
CA ILE A 362 -18.90 -26.95 -0.74
C ILE A 362 -19.38 -28.31 -1.26
N VAL A 363 -19.00 -29.41 -0.61
CA VAL A 363 -19.43 -30.76 -1.01
C VAL A 363 -20.95 -30.90 -0.97
N ARG A 364 -21.62 -30.40 0.08
CA ARG A 364 -23.09 -30.41 0.13
C ARG A 364 -23.72 -29.59 -1.01
N LYS A 365 -23.12 -28.46 -1.40
CA LYS A 365 -23.60 -27.66 -2.54
C LYS A 365 -23.38 -28.37 -3.88
N ILE A 366 -22.30 -29.12 -4.03
CA ILE A 366 -22.07 -29.97 -5.21
C ILE A 366 -23.19 -31.04 -5.29
N ASP A 367 -23.46 -31.73 -4.18
CA ASP A 367 -24.52 -32.73 -4.07
C ASP A 367 -25.91 -32.16 -4.43
N GLN A 368 -26.30 -31.05 -3.77
CA GLN A 368 -27.56 -30.33 -4.03
C GLN A 368 -27.67 -29.82 -5.48
N GLY A 369 -26.54 -29.62 -6.15
CA GLY A 369 -26.46 -29.29 -7.58
C GLY A 369 -26.66 -30.47 -8.52
N GLY A 370 -27.06 -31.65 -8.03
CA GLY A 370 -27.31 -32.86 -8.81
C GLY A 370 -26.06 -33.69 -9.11
N ARG A 371 -24.97 -33.46 -8.38
CA ARG A 371 -23.65 -34.12 -8.58
C ARG A 371 -23.33 -35.06 -7.41
N HIS A 372 -24.30 -35.91 -7.09
CA HIS A 372 -24.27 -36.77 -5.90
C HIS A 372 -23.07 -37.73 -5.88
N LEU A 373 -22.82 -38.40 -7.01
CA LEU A 373 -21.72 -39.36 -7.12
C LEU A 373 -20.37 -38.67 -6.94
N GLU A 374 -20.21 -37.48 -7.51
CA GLU A 374 -18.98 -36.71 -7.44
C GLU A 374 -18.74 -36.15 -6.02
N ALA A 375 -19.81 -35.72 -5.33
CA ALA A 375 -19.74 -35.36 -3.93
C ALA A 375 -19.25 -36.54 -3.06
N LEU A 376 -19.78 -37.75 -3.29
CA LEU A 376 -19.32 -38.97 -2.61
C LEU A 376 -17.83 -39.27 -2.88
N LEU A 377 -17.39 -39.15 -4.14
CA LEU A 377 -15.99 -39.39 -4.53
C LEU A 377 -15.03 -38.40 -3.86
N ILE A 378 -15.41 -37.13 -3.76
CA ILE A 378 -14.64 -36.10 -3.05
C ILE A 378 -14.49 -36.46 -1.57
N VAL A 379 -15.59 -36.83 -0.90
CA VAL A 379 -15.54 -37.23 0.51
C VAL A 379 -14.70 -38.48 0.70
N GLU A 380 -14.83 -39.47 -0.18
CA GLU A 380 -14.03 -40.69 -0.14
C GLU A 380 -12.53 -40.39 -0.27
N GLN A 381 -12.14 -39.50 -1.19
CA GLN A 381 -10.76 -39.06 -1.36
C GLN A 381 -10.22 -38.38 -0.09
N ILE A 382 -11.02 -37.52 0.54
CA ILE A 382 -10.64 -36.84 1.79
C ILE A 382 -10.46 -37.84 2.94
N VAL A 383 -11.39 -38.79 3.10
CA VAL A 383 -11.30 -39.85 4.12
C VAL A 383 -10.06 -40.71 3.90
N LYS A 384 -9.77 -41.13 2.66
CA LYS A 384 -8.56 -41.91 2.31
C LYS A 384 -7.26 -41.17 2.64
N ARG A 385 -7.27 -39.84 2.60
CA ARG A 385 -6.13 -38.98 2.93
C ARG A 385 -6.04 -38.60 4.41
N GLY A 386 -6.85 -39.20 5.27
CA GLY A 386 -6.80 -39.00 6.73
C GLY A 386 -7.83 -38.02 7.29
N GLY A 387 -8.89 -37.69 6.53
CA GLY A 387 -10.00 -36.90 7.03
C GLY A 387 -10.64 -37.49 8.30
N GLY A 388 -10.89 -36.63 9.30
CA GLY A 388 -11.43 -37.04 10.61
C GLY A 388 -12.89 -37.54 10.59
N ALA A 389 -13.43 -37.87 11.77
CA ALA A 389 -14.76 -38.47 11.94
C ALA A 389 -15.92 -37.68 11.31
N GLN A 390 -15.80 -36.36 11.24
CA GLN A 390 -16.74 -35.46 10.58
C GLN A 390 -16.94 -35.77 9.08
N TRP A 391 -15.88 -36.19 8.38
CA TRP A 391 -15.95 -36.57 6.97
C TRP A 391 -16.61 -37.94 6.76
N VAL A 392 -16.38 -38.88 7.69
CA VAL A 392 -17.08 -40.17 7.71
C VAL A 392 -18.58 -39.97 7.98
N ALA A 393 -18.94 -39.03 8.85
CA ALA A 393 -20.32 -38.67 9.10
C ALA A 393 -20.99 -38.08 7.84
N LEU A 394 -20.34 -37.14 7.15
CA LEU A 394 -20.83 -36.58 5.90
C LEU A 394 -20.99 -37.65 4.81
N TYR A 395 -20.05 -38.59 4.69
CA TYR A 395 -20.18 -39.70 3.74
C TYR A 395 -21.47 -40.51 3.97
N LYS A 396 -21.76 -40.84 5.23
CA LYS A 396 -22.97 -41.58 5.60
C LYS A 396 -24.25 -40.77 5.34
N GLU A 397 -24.23 -39.49 5.70
CA GLU A 397 -25.32 -38.54 5.43
C GLU A 397 -25.70 -38.57 3.93
N LEU A 398 -24.71 -38.39 3.05
CA LEU A 398 -24.93 -38.40 1.61
C LEU A 398 -25.46 -39.75 1.10
N VAL A 399 -24.85 -40.88 1.51
CA VAL A 399 -25.31 -42.22 1.09
C VAL A 399 -26.78 -42.46 1.49
N GLU A 400 -27.18 -42.06 2.70
CA GLU A 400 -28.56 -42.20 3.17
C GLU A 400 -29.55 -41.32 2.39
N GLU A 401 -29.15 -40.11 2.01
CA GLU A 401 -29.97 -39.19 1.21
C GLU A 401 -30.17 -39.66 -0.23
N GLY A 402 -29.11 -40.19 -0.87
CA GLY A 402 -29.18 -40.76 -2.23
C GLY A 402 -30.08 -41.99 -2.31
N HIS A 403 -30.21 -42.77 -1.23
CA HIS A 403 -31.18 -43.86 -1.15
C HIS A 403 -32.63 -43.39 -1.06
N ARG A 404 -32.91 -42.24 -0.41
CA ARG A 404 -34.27 -41.70 -0.28
C ARG A 404 -34.79 -41.05 -1.57
N THR A 405 -33.92 -40.42 -2.35
CA THR A 405 -34.30 -39.79 -3.65
C THR A 405 -34.59 -40.83 -4.73
N ASN A 406 -33.90 -41.97 -4.73
CA ASN A 406 -34.18 -43.06 -5.67
C ASN A 406 -35.47 -43.83 -5.36
N LEU A 407 -35.89 -43.90 -4.10
CA LEU A 407 -37.14 -44.57 -3.68
C LEU A 407 -38.41 -43.70 -3.83
N GLY A 408 -38.27 -42.41 -4.12
CA GLY A 408 -39.40 -41.47 -4.29
C GLY A 408 -39.76 -41.16 -5.75
N ASN A 409 -39.00 -41.68 -6.72
CA ASN A 409 -39.20 -41.50 -8.17
C ASN A 409 -39.65 -42.81 -8.87
N GLU A 410 -39.88 -43.88 -8.11
CA GLU A 410 -40.64 -45.07 -8.55
C GLU A 410 -42.10 -44.90 -8.16
#